data_AF-V5F0W5-F1
#
_entry.id   AF-V5F0W5-F1
#
_cell.length_a   1.000
_cell.length_b   1.000
_cell.length_c   1.000
_cell.angle_alpha   90.00
_cell.angle_beta   90.00
_cell.angle_gamma   90.00
#
_symmetry.space_group_name_H-M   'P 1'
#
loop_
_entity.id
_entity.type
_entity.pdbx_description
1 polymer ?
#
loop_
_entity_poly.entity_id
_entity_poly.type
_entity_poly.pdbx_seq_one_letter_code
_entity_poly.pdbx_strand_id
1 'polypeptide(L)'
;MAFPRALLLFALLGSAAFVRAAPTGSSCEVHLHQWGAINFNGSPLARGSDGDVVIGGNPINFANAVCSQQSFGKYEKQSKGYLVDANDPTQCLTVSNLDQANATFGFQDCRFNGAGDVWASQSFAWDFDDNGASQNANGWFNGENPNYVNGSQYGIYSLRAERSKPDIDGRLGKLFVDYTPELTAPSTPLAIPMNNVPVTAPAQQPTLNCDSVQTGTMRFSNTTSASNQYDGPLNAKWEADSSTSDQFIFERCDYSPVGIDSTDSTVYGRIRPGSDATDSGFNCYTMTDPYNDDSTHNEPVEPAWINGFQTDTCTYSIPDYPRDIWKLDTTSNEIVYVPFGNKSQPGVLAAYTQLDYDREYDVTQYVWDPNGIGFAYLSADNANLTKYPPGQVTFHASS
;
A
#
# COMPACT_ATOMS: atom_id res chain seq x y z
N MET A 1 28.91 66.95 -32.47
CA MET A 1 29.28 65.60 -32.95
C MET A 1 30.54 65.17 -32.23
N ALA A 2 30.43 64.20 -31.31
CA ALA A 2 31.49 63.28 -30.82
C ALA A 2 31.00 62.60 -29.51
N PHE A 3 30.08 61.65 -29.65
CA PHE A 3 30.04 60.44 -28.84
C PHE A 3 30.30 59.32 -29.86
N PRO A 4 31.06 58.23 -29.62
CA PRO A 4 31.28 57.51 -28.36
C PRO A 4 32.74 56.98 -28.20
N ARG A 5 33.08 56.29 -27.10
CA ARG A 5 34.03 55.14 -27.07
C ARG A 5 34.29 54.52 -25.69
N ALA A 6 33.83 55.12 -24.58
CA ALA A 6 34.13 54.61 -23.24
C ALA A 6 33.07 53.70 -22.60
N LEU A 7 31.96 53.41 -23.28
CA LEU A 7 30.81 52.69 -22.70
C LEU A 7 30.63 51.24 -23.21
N LEU A 8 31.64 50.70 -23.90
CA LEU A 8 31.60 49.33 -24.43
C LEU A 8 32.62 48.37 -23.78
N LEU A 9 33.47 48.85 -22.84
CA LEU A 9 34.44 48.00 -22.14
C LEU A 9 34.04 47.59 -20.71
N PHE A 10 32.97 48.15 -20.13
CA PHE A 10 32.44 47.69 -18.83
C PHE A 10 31.33 46.63 -18.97
N ALA A 11 30.90 46.32 -20.20
CA ALA A 11 29.89 45.30 -20.48
C ALA A 11 30.47 43.90 -20.79
N LEU A 12 31.80 43.74 -20.77
CA LEU A 12 32.49 42.47 -21.11
C LEU A 12 33.24 41.83 -19.92
N LEU A 13 33.14 42.40 -18.72
CA LEU A 13 33.70 41.82 -17.48
C LEU A 13 32.64 41.51 -16.41
N GLY A 14 31.35 41.71 -16.71
CA GLY A 14 30.23 41.41 -15.80
C GLY A 14 29.53 40.07 -16.07
N SER A 15 29.95 39.32 -17.10
CA SER A 15 29.30 38.10 -17.58
C SER A 15 30.26 36.91 -17.65
N ALA A 16 31.13 36.80 -16.64
CA ALA A 16 31.99 35.64 -16.44
C ALA A 16 32.22 35.37 -14.94
N ALA A 17 31.12 35.22 -14.19
CA ALA A 17 31.16 34.58 -12.86
C ALA A 17 29.82 33.88 -12.52
N PHE A 18 29.11 33.35 -13.51
CA PHE A 18 28.48 32.05 -13.31
C PHE A 18 29.53 31.01 -13.65
N VAL A 19 30.54 30.90 -12.79
CA VAL A 19 31.19 29.60 -12.62
C VAL A 19 30.05 28.75 -12.08
N ARG A 20 29.38 27.98 -12.96
CA ARG A 20 28.83 26.70 -12.55
C ARG A 20 29.98 26.06 -11.80
N ALA A 21 29.93 26.07 -10.47
CA ALA A 21 30.73 25.14 -9.71
C ALA A 21 30.50 23.81 -10.43
N ALA A 22 31.59 23.21 -10.94
CA ALA A 22 31.51 21.84 -11.45
C ALA A 22 30.71 21.07 -10.40
N PRO A 23 29.68 20.29 -10.79
CA PRO A 23 28.87 19.56 -9.82
C PRO A 23 29.86 18.80 -8.94
N THR A 24 30.04 19.28 -7.71
CA THR A 24 30.88 18.59 -6.74
C THR A 24 30.16 17.28 -6.56
N GLY A 25 30.79 16.19 -7.01
CA GLY A 25 30.25 14.86 -6.80
C GLY A 25 29.93 14.72 -5.32
N SER A 26 28.74 14.19 -5.03
CA SER A 26 28.35 13.80 -3.68
C SER A 26 29.47 12.99 -3.03
N SER A 27 29.83 13.31 -1.79
CA SER A 27 30.68 12.42 -0.97
C SER A 27 29.95 11.17 -0.52
N CYS A 28 28.63 11.14 -0.70
CA CYS A 28 27.73 10.08 -0.27
C CYS A 28 27.67 8.93 -1.26
N GLU A 29 27.63 7.71 -0.72
CA GLU A 29 27.43 6.47 -1.47
C GLU A 29 25.96 6.03 -1.41
N VAL A 30 25.33 5.85 -2.58
CA VAL A 30 23.94 5.36 -2.68
C VAL A 30 23.93 3.83 -2.68
N HIS A 31 23.24 3.22 -1.73
CA HIS A 31 23.18 1.76 -1.58
C HIS A 31 21.90 1.18 -2.19
N LEU A 32 21.87 0.98 -3.51
CA LEU A 32 20.70 0.45 -4.24
C LEU A 32 20.38 -1.03 -3.98
N HIS A 33 21.19 -1.71 -3.18
CA HIS A 33 20.91 -3.04 -2.65
C HIS A 33 20.45 -2.99 -1.18
N GLN A 34 20.26 -1.81 -0.62
CA GLN A 34 19.65 -1.57 0.69
C GLN A 34 18.36 -0.79 0.46
N TRP A 35 17.29 -1.50 0.16
CA TRP A 35 16.01 -0.87 -0.17
C TRP A 35 14.82 -1.57 0.48
N GLY A 36 13.74 -0.81 0.63
CA GLY A 36 12.48 -1.28 1.19
C GLY A 36 11.49 -0.15 1.41
N ALA A 37 10.26 -0.49 1.80
CA ALA A 37 9.27 0.48 2.21
C ALA A 37 9.66 1.12 3.56
N ILE A 38 9.50 2.43 3.67
CA ILE A 38 9.59 3.15 4.94
C ILE A 38 8.18 3.29 5.51
N ASN A 39 8.02 2.99 6.80
CA ASN A 39 6.74 3.10 7.49
C ASN A 39 6.75 4.25 8.51
N PHE A 40 5.60 4.93 8.64
CA PHE A 40 5.28 5.87 9.70
C PHE A 40 4.11 5.31 10.52
N ASN A 41 4.33 5.04 11.80
CA ASN A 41 3.34 4.41 12.70
C ASN A 41 2.70 3.12 12.13
N GLY A 42 3.49 2.30 11.42
CA GLY A 42 3.03 1.04 10.83
C GLY A 42 2.40 1.16 9.44
N SER A 43 2.10 2.37 8.96
CA SER A 43 1.60 2.60 7.60
C SER A 43 2.75 2.98 6.65
N PRO A 44 2.77 2.46 5.41
CA PRO A 44 3.84 2.77 4.46
C PRO A 44 3.78 4.21 3.98
N LEU A 45 4.93 4.78 3.64
CA LEU A 45 5.01 6.01 2.88
C LEU A 45 4.75 5.72 1.40
N ALA A 46 3.86 6.49 0.80
CA ALA A 46 3.41 6.35 -0.58
C ALA A 46 3.42 7.70 -1.30
N ARG A 47 3.29 7.69 -2.63
CA ARG A 47 3.20 8.90 -3.44
C ARG A 47 1.72 9.29 -3.61
N GLY A 48 1.36 10.49 -3.18
CA GLY A 48 0.06 11.10 -3.36
C GLY A 48 -0.19 11.52 -4.82
N SER A 49 -1.44 11.80 -5.15
CA SER A 49 -1.85 12.21 -6.50
C SER A 49 -1.27 13.56 -6.94
N ASP A 50 -0.91 14.42 -5.98
CA ASP A 50 -0.24 15.70 -6.18
C ASP A 50 1.30 15.61 -6.13
N GLY A 51 1.85 14.40 -5.96
CA GLY A 51 3.30 14.15 -5.89
C GLY A 51 3.91 14.30 -4.50
N ASP A 52 3.15 14.79 -3.51
CA ASP A 52 3.59 14.78 -2.11
C ASP A 52 3.63 13.35 -1.56
N VAL A 53 4.44 13.12 -0.53
CA VAL A 53 4.47 11.86 0.20
C VAL A 53 3.31 11.84 1.19
N VAL A 54 2.54 10.76 1.10
CA VAL A 54 1.42 10.45 1.98
C VAL A 54 1.72 9.22 2.83
N ILE A 55 1.01 9.08 3.94
CA ILE A 55 1.09 7.95 4.86
C ILE A 55 -0.14 7.06 4.60
N GLY A 56 0.12 5.80 4.21
CA GLY A 56 -0.86 4.90 3.62
C GLY A 56 -0.95 5.07 2.10
N GLY A 57 -1.06 3.96 1.37
CA GLY A 57 -0.98 3.95 -0.09
C GLY A 57 0.02 2.92 -0.61
N ASN A 58 0.18 2.89 -1.94
CA ASN A 58 1.11 1.99 -2.62
C ASN A 58 2.55 2.35 -2.20
N PRO A 59 3.27 1.46 -1.49
CA PRO A 59 4.56 1.79 -0.91
C PRO A 59 5.57 2.23 -1.96
N ILE A 60 6.35 3.25 -1.61
CA ILE A 60 7.56 3.60 -2.35
C ILE A 60 8.71 2.74 -1.81
N ASN A 61 9.54 2.20 -2.70
CA ASN A 61 10.80 1.59 -2.30
C ASN A 61 11.84 2.69 -2.11
N PHE A 62 12.35 2.85 -0.89
CA PHE A 62 13.41 3.81 -0.59
C PHE A 62 14.74 3.08 -0.53
N ALA A 63 15.79 3.74 -1.01
CA ALA A 63 17.17 3.37 -0.73
C ALA A 63 17.88 4.49 0.06
N ASN A 64 18.86 4.12 0.88
CA ASN A 64 19.65 5.07 1.64
C ASN A 64 20.95 5.43 0.91
N ALA A 65 21.37 6.69 1.07
CA ALA A 65 22.67 7.17 0.66
C ALA A 65 23.46 7.66 1.87
N VAL A 66 24.64 7.09 2.13
CA VAL A 66 25.45 7.39 3.32
C VAL A 66 26.54 8.39 2.97
N CYS A 67 26.50 9.57 3.57
CA CYS A 67 27.52 10.62 3.43
C CYS A 67 28.62 10.50 4.48
N SER A 68 28.25 10.09 5.69
CA SER A 68 29.18 9.87 6.78
C SER A 68 28.65 8.79 7.72
N GLN A 69 29.54 8.00 8.30
CA GLN A 69 29.20 6.97 9.28
C GLN A 69 30.23 6.92 10.39
N GLN A 70 29.76 6.77 11.62
CA GLN A 70 30.57 6.57 12.81
C GLN A 70 30.16 5.27 13.49
N SER A 71 31.13 4.54 14.03
CA SER A 71 30.91 3.30 14.77
C SER A 71 31.17 3.51 16.25
N PHE A 72 30.22 3.08 17.07
CA PHE A 72 30.28 3.11 18.52
C PHE A 72 30.35 1.66 19.03
N GLY A 73 31.50 1.28 19.57
CA GLY A 73 31.73 -0.12 19.93
C GLY A 73 31.76 -1.04 18.72
N LYS A 74 31.17 -2.23 18.84
CA LYS A 74 31.31 -3.31 17.84
C LYS A 74 30.24 -3.29 16.74
N TYR A 75 29.01 -2.90 17.08
CA TYR A 75 27.86 -3.06 16.20
C TYR A 75 27.04 -1.78 16.01
N GLU A 76 27.04 -0.87 16.99
CA GLU A 76 26.27 0.37 16.90
C GLU A 76 26.92 1.32 15.89
N LYS A 77 26.11 1.81 14.95
CA LYS A 77 26.51 2.75 13.91
C LYS A 77 25.56 3.93 13.88
N GLN A 78 26.11 5.11 13.65
CA GLN A 78 25.36 6.33 13.39
C GLN A 78 25.77 6.87 12.04
N SER A 79 24.78 7.13 11.19
CA SER A 79 24.98 7.54 9.81
C SER A 79 24.24 8.85 9.53
N LYS A 80 24.78 9.63 8.59
CA LYS A 80 24.12 10.81 8.02
C LYS A 80 24.08 10.65 6.52
N GLY A 81 22.99 11.11 5.92
CA GLY A 81 22.70 10.78 4.55
C GLY A 81 21.42 11.41 4.03
N TYR A 82 20.91 10.79 2.97
CA TYR A 82 19.61 11.12 2.39
C TYR A 82 18.92 9.85 1.92
N LEU A 83 17.63 9.97 1.62
CA LEU A 83 16.78 8.89 1.13
C LEU A 83 16.40 9.18 -0.32
N VAL A 84 16.48 8.16 -1.17
CA VAL A 84 16.11 8.25 -2.58
C VAL A 84 14.99 7.28 -2.92
N ASP A 85 14.30 7.54 -4.03
CA ASP A 85 13.49 6.54 -4.70
C ASP A 85 14.42 5.44 -5.24
N ALA A 86 14.26 4.19 -4.80
CA ALA A 86 15.13 3.10 -5.20
C ALA A 86 14.96 2.73 -6.70
N ASN A 87 13.82 3.09 -7.30
CA ASN A 87 13.56 2.91 -8.72
C ASN A 87 14.08 4.09 -9.58
N ASP A 88 14.26 5.27 -8.98
CA ASP A 88 14.90 6.44 -9.61
C ASP A 88 15.82 7.16 -8.60
N PRO A 89 17.08 6.73 -8.46
CA PRO A 89 17.96 7.25 -7.42
C PRO A 89 18.46 8.68 -7.67
N THR A 90 18.02 9.31 -8.77
CA THR A 90 18.23 10.75 -8.99
C THR A 90 17.25 11.60 -8.18
N GLN A 91 16.15 11.00 -7.71
CA GLN A 91 15.09 11.64 -6.97
C GLN A 91 15.26 11.39 -5.47
N CYS A 92 15.48 12.47 -4.72
CA CYS A 92 15.65 12.49 -3.28
C CYS A 92 14.35 12.87 -2.56
N LEU A 93 14.08 12.23 -1.43
CA LEU A 93 13.04 12.62 -0.50
C LEU A 93 13.35 14.01 0.06
N THR A 94 12.49 14.98 -0.27
CA THR A 94 12.75 16.40 -0.10
C THR A 94 11.58 17.09 0.58
N VAL A 95 11.88 17.92 1.57
CA VAL A 95 10.90 18.83 2.19
C VAL A 95 10.66 20.04 1.28
N SER A 96 9.40 20.36 1.00
CA SER A 96 9.00 21.39 0.02
C SER A 96 9.29 22.83 0.45
N ASN A 97 9.10 23.21 1.72
CA ASN A 97 9.45 24.54 2.24
C ASN A 97 9.96 24.42 3.69
N LEU A 98 11.25 24.16 3.87
CA LEU A 98 11.87 23.96 5.18
C LEU A 98 11.55 25.13 6.14
N ASP A 99 11.34 24.80 7.42
CA ASP A 99 10.98 25.71 8.51
C ASP A 99 9.59 26.39 8.42
N GLN A 100 8.83 26.15 7.36
CA GLN A 100 7.46 26.65 7.25
C GLN A 100 6.44 25.67 7.82
N ALA A 101 5.33 26.21 8.32
CA ALA A 101 4.22 25.38 8.78
C ALA A 101 3.64 24.53 7.64
N ASN A 102 3.29 23.28 7.94
CA ASN A 102 2.74 22.31 6.98
C ASN A 102 3.68 22.02 5.79
N ALA A 103 5.00 22.04 6.00
CA ALA A 103 5.94 21.61 4.99
C ALA A 103 5.76 20.11 4.71
N THR A 104 5.57 19.76 3.44
CA THR A 104 5.35 18.39 2.98
C THR A 104 6.64 17.76 2.48
N PHE A 105 6.69 16.43 2.44
CA PHE A 105 7.72 15.72 1.69
C PHE A 105 7.24 15.45 0.26
N GLY A 106 8.18 15.42 -0.68
CA GLY A 106 7.98 15.00 -2.06
C GLY A 106 9.31 14.55 -2.67
N PHE A 107 9.31 14.06 -3.90
CA PHE A 107 10.53 13.72 -4.61
C PHE A 107 11.00 14.88 -5.50
N GLN A 108 12.28 15.22 -5.39
CA GLN A 108 12.95 16.23 -6.21
C GLN A 108 14.38 15.78 -6.51
N ASP A 109 15.00 16.35 -7.55
CA ASP A 109 16.41 16.11 -7.85
C ASP A 109 17.29 16.25 -6.60
N CYS A 110 18.19 15.29 -6.41
CA CYS A 110 19.15 15.31 -5.31
C CYS A 110 20.07 16.53 -5.37
N ARG A 111 20.21 17.23 -4.23
CA ARG A 111 20.96 18.49 -4.12
C ARG A 111 22.09 18.36 -3.11
N PHE A 112 23.24 18.89 -3.50
CA PHE A 112 24.45 18.90 -2.69
C PHE A 112 24.96 20.33 -2.54
N ASN A 113 25.45 20.67 -1.37
CA ASN A 113 26.12 21.95 -1.14
C ASN A 113 27.53 21.96 -1.77
N GLY A 114 28.20 23.10 -1.76
CA GLY A 114 29.54 23.24 -2.34
C GLY A 114 30.65 22.43 -1.65
N ALA A 115 30.37 21.81 -0.50
CA ALA A 115 31.25 20.87 0.19
C ALA A 115 30.98 19.40 -0.18
N GLY A 116 29.94 19.13 -0.98
CA GLY A 116 29.52 17.79 -1.37
C GLY A 116 28.59 17.11 -0.36
N ASP A 117 28.15 17.81 0.70
CA ASP A 117 27.15 17.30 1.64
C ASP A 117 25.74 17.50 1.09
N VAL A 118 24.81 16.63 1.50
CA VAL A 118 23.40 16.75 1.15
C VAL A 118 22.79 18.08 1.65
N TRP A 119 21.92 18.68 0.84
CA TRP A 119 21.15 19.85 1.23
C TRP A 119 20.26 19.58 2.45
N ALA A 120 20.06 20.58 3.31
CA ALA A 120 19.30 20.44 4.56
C ALA A 120 17.89 19.88 4.36
N SER A 121 17.16 20.33 3.33
CA SER A 121 15.81 19.84 3.01
C SER A 121 15.75 18.36 2.59
N GLN A 122 16.89 17.70 2.42
CA GLN A 122 17.04 16.29 2.04
C GLN A 122 17.86 15.52 3.08
N SER A 123 18.26 16.16 4.19
CA SER A 123 19.18 15.58 5.16
C SER A 123 18.47 14.70 6.18
N PHE A 124 18.93 13.46 6.30
CA PHE A 124 18.50 12.49 7.30
C PHE A 124 19.69 11.97 8.09
N ALA A 125 19.41 11.47 9.28
CA ALA A 125 20.38 10.75 10.09
C ALA A 125 19.71 9.54 10.71
N TRP A 126 20.47 8.49 11.00
CA TRP A 126 19.94 7.27 11.59
C TRP A 126 20.96 6.52 12.40
N ASP A 127 20.48 5.75 13.37
CA ASP A 127 21.26 4.79 14.13
C ASP A 127 20.78 3.36 13.87
N PHE A 128 21.74 2.43 13.87
CA PHE A 128 21.44 1.02 13.69
C PHE A 128 22.44 0.12 14.40
N ASP A 129 21.93 -1.01 14.88
CA ASP A 129 22.74 -2.10 15.44
C ASP A 129 23.04 -3.12 14.34
N ASP A 130 24.27 -3.12 13.84
CA ASP A 130 24.76 -4.00 12.76
C ASP A 130 25.13 -5.41 13.27
N ASN A 131 24.28 -5.98 14.11
CA ASN A 131 24.45 -7.32 14.68
C ASN A 131 23.84 -8.44 13.81
N GLY A 132 23.25 -8.07 12.67
CA GLY A 132 22.59 -8.98 11.73
C GLY A 132 21.16 -9.41 12.13
N ALA A 133 20.65 -8.96 13.29
CA ALA A 133 19.28 -9.21 13.73
C ALA A 133 18.32 -8.04 13.40
N SER A 134 18.81 -6.79 13.40
CA SER A 134 18.01 -5.63 13.00
C SER A 134 17.99 -5.47 11.48
N GLN A 135 16.79 -5.35 10.92
CA GLN A 135 16.60 -5.16 9.47
C GLN A 135 16.49 -3.69 9.06
N ASN A 136 16.17 -2.83 10.03
CA ASN A 136 15.90 -1.41 9.84
C ASN A 136 16.71 -0.57 10.84
N ALA A 137 17.07 0.65 10.43
CA ALA A 137 17.57 1.71 11.30
C ALA A 137 16.43 2.59 11.82
N ASN A 138 16.63 3.25 12.96
CA ASN A 138 15.76 4.36 13.35
C ASN A 138 16.29 5.62 12.68
N GLY A 139 15.49 6.22 11.82
CA GLY A 139 15.87 7.40 11.05
C GLY A 139 15.10 8.64 11.44
N TRP A 140 15.77 9.79 11.37
CA TRP A 140 15.20 11.09 11.67
C TRP A 140 15.51 12.08 10.57
N PHE A 141 14.57 12.98 10.33
CA PHE A 141 14.81 14.12 9.46
C PHE A 141 15.70 15.12 10.19
N ASN A 142 16.88 15.36 9.63
CA ASN A 142 17.94 16.13 10.28
C ASN A 142 17.82 17.62 9.98
N GLY A 143 17.39 17.96 8.76
CA GLY A 143 17.21 19.34 8.31
C GLY A 143 18.46 20.18 8.54
N GLU A 144 18.28 21.38 9.12
CA GLU A 144 19.36 22.31 9.48
C GLU A 144 20.12 21.93 10.78
N ASN A 145 19.79 20.84 11.49
CA ASN A 145 20.55 20.44 12.68
C ASN A 145 21.61 19.38 12.33
N PRO A 146 22.86 19.73 12.04
CA PRO A 146 23.85 18.74 11.63
C PRO A 146 24.25 17.76 12.74
N ASN A 147 23.87 18.01 14.00
CA ASN A 147 24.31 17.21 15.14
C ASN A 147 23.31 16.14 15.58
N TYR A 148 22.05 16.20 15.15
CA TYR A 148 21.04 15.23 15.56
C TYR A 148 21.22 13.91 14.78
N VAL A 149 21.49 12.82 15.49
CA VAL A 149 21.79 11.53 14.86
C VAL A 149 21.14 10.32 15.52
N ASN A 150 20.59 10.50 16.72
CA ASN A 150 19.98 9.41 17.49
C ASN A 150 18.94 9.94 18.50
N GLY A 151 18.18 9.05 19.12
CA GLY A 151 17.11 9.39 20.07
C GLY A 151 17.54 10.02 21.41
N SER A 152 18.85 10.14 21.70
CA SER A 152 19.37 10.74 22.95
C SER A 152 19.65 12.25 22.84
N GLN A 153 19.71 12.76 21.61
CA GLN A 153 19.76 14.18 21.31
C GLN A 153 18.39 14.60 20.77
N TYR A 154 17.97 15.84 20.97
CA TYR A 154 16.72 16.32 20.42
C TYR A 154 16.98 17.09 19.12
N GLY A 155 16.28 16.70 18.07
CA GLY A 155 16.27 17.42 16.80
C GLY A 155 15.57 18.77 16.92
N ILE A 156 15.47 19.47 15.80
CA ILE A 156 14.67 20.71 15.68
C ILE A 156 13.47 20.52 14.76
N TYR A 157 13.19 19.28 14.34
CA TYR A 157 12.09 18.92 13.46
C TYR A 157 11.31 17.74 14.01
N SER A 158 9.99 17.80 13.89
CA SER A 158 9.09 16.69 14.20
C SER A 158 8.29 16.28 12.98
N LEU A 159 8.13 14.98 12.79
CA LEU A 159 7.26 14.42 11.76
C LEU A 159 5.85 14.23 12.32
N ARG A 160 4.84 14.56 11.53
CA ARG A 160 3.45 14.23 11.84
C ARG A 160 2.65 13.88 10.59
N ALA A 161 1.59 13.14 10.80
CA ALA A 161 0.56 12.96 9.79
C ALA A 161 -0.37 14.18 9.70
N GLU A 162 -0.99 14.35 8.55
CA GLU A 162 -2.11 15.28 8.35
C GLU A 162 -3.29 14.96 9.26
N ARG A 163 -3.58 13.68 9.46
CA ARG A 163 -4.69 13.18 10.27
C ARG A 163 -4.17 12.34 11.43
N SER A 164 -4.86 12.40 12.57
CA SER A 164 -4.54 11.58 13.74
C SER A 164 -5.12 10.16 13.66
N LYS A 165 -6.01 9.90 12.70
CA LYS A 165 -6.64 8.61 12.45
C LYS A 165 -6.69 8.36 10.93
N PRO A 166 -6.56 7.10 10.49
CA PRO A 166 -6.74 6.77 9.09
C PRO A 166 -8.11 7.19 8.58
N ASP A 167 -8.25 7.45 7.29
CA ASP A 167 -9.56 7.49 6.65
C ASP A 167 -10.05 6.10 6.29
N ILE A 168 -11.18 6.07 5.59
CA ILE A 168 -11.75 4.83 5.10
C ILE A 168 -10.78 4.10 4.17
N ASP A 169 -9.84 4.78 3.52
CA ASP A 169 -8.85 4.13 2.65
C ASP A 169 -7.58 3.75 3.43
N GLY A 170 -7.60 3.80 4.77
CA GLY A 170 -6.43 3.50 5.60
C GLY A 170 -5.35 4.56 5.56
N ARG A 171 -5.60 5.74 4.98
CA ARG A 171 -4.60 6.81 4.82
C ARG A 171 -4.65 7.80 5.96
N LEU A 172 -3.48 8.16 6.46
CA LEU A 172 -3.28 9.24 7.44
C LEU A 172 -3.08 10.62 6.77
N GLY A 173 -3.12 10.66 5.42
CA GLY A 173 -2.91 11.87 4.63
C GLY A 173 -1.44 12.21 4.43
N LYS A 174 -1.12 13.48 4.20
CA LYS A 174 0.26 13.92 3.93
C LYS A 174 1.20 13.71 5.13
N LEU A 175 2.45 13.36 4.85
CA LEU A 175 3.54 13.45 5.83
C LEU A 175 4.02 14.90 5.91
N PHE A 176 3.86 15.51 7.08
CA PHE A 176 4.37 16.84 7.36
C PHE A 176 5.64 16.79 8.21
N VAL A 177 6.46 17.82 8.05
CA VAL A 177 7.51 18.19 8.98
C VAL A 177 7.21 19.55 9.59
N ASP A 178 7.29 19.63 10.91
CA ASP A 178 7.18 20.89 11.65
C ASP A 178 8.54 21.27 12.23
N TYR A 179 8.87 22.56 12.16
CA TYR A 179 10.01 23.13 12.86
C TYR A 179 9.67 23.34 14.34
N THR A 180 10.37 22.61 15.20
CA THR A 180 10.16 22.54 16.64
C THR A 180 11.53 22.65 17.34
N PRO A 181 12.09 23.85 17.51
CA PRO A 181 13.47 24.03 17.99
C PRO A 181 13.69 23.60 19.46
N GLU A 182 12.62 23.47 20.23
CA GLU A 182 12.64 23.08 21.65
C GLU A 182 11.96 21.72 21.87
N LEU A 183 12.29 20.72 21.04
CA LEU A 183 11.80 19.36 21.25
C LEU A 183 12.27 18.83 22.61
N THR A 184 11.30 18.39 23.43
CA THR A 184 11.55 17.75 24.73
C THR A 184 11.64 16.22 24.64
N ALA A 185 11.40 15.67 23.46
CA ALA A 185 11.45 14.25 23.14
C ALA A 185 11.89 14.08 21.66
N PRO A 186 12.52 12.95 21.27
CA PRO A 186 12.86 12.72 19.88
C PRO A 186 11.59 12.62 19.02
N SER A 187 11.67 13.02 17.75
CA SER A 187 10.55 12.79 16.84
C SER A 187 10.36 11.30 16.61
N THR A 188 9.14 10.91 16.19
CA THR A 188 8.88 9.55 15.73
C THR A 188 9.90 9.18 14.65
N PRO A 189 10.68 8.09 14.83
CA PRO A 189 11.63 7.67 13.83
C PRO A 189 10.92 7.03 12.62
N LEU A 190 11.55 7.17 11.46
CA LEU A 190 11.25 6.39 10.26
C LEU A 190 12.07 5.10 10.31
N ALA A 191 11.45 3.96 9.99
CA ALA A 191 12.18 2.71 9.84
C ALA A 191 12.89 2.70 8.47
N ILE A 192 14.19 3.02 8.46
CA ILE A 192 14.99 3.04 7.21
C ILE A 192 15.52 1.63 6.93
N PRO A 193 15.34 1.07 5.72
CA PRO A 193 15.85 -0.25 5.38
C PRO A 193 17.38 -0.27 5.39
N MET A 194 17.98 -1.23 6.10
CA MET A 194 19.46 -1.39 6.17
C MET A 194 19.94 -2.72 5.60
N ASN A 195 19.02 -3.65 5.35
CA ASN A 195 19.35 -4.98 4.86
C ASN A 195 19.82 -4.96 3.42
N ASN A 196 20.93 -5.67 3.17
CA ASN A 196 21.34 -5.97 1.81
C ASN A 196 20.42 -7.03 1.20
N VAL A 197 19.85 -6.74 0.05
CA VAL A 197 19.12 -7.67 -0.81
C VAL A 197 19.89 -7.93 -2.09
N PRO A 198 19.82 -9.14 -2.67
CA PRO A 198 20.66 -9.55 -3.79
C PRO A 198 20.24 -8.94 -5.14
N VAL A 199 19.16 -8.17 -5.17
CA VAL A 199 18.54 -7.60 -6.37
C VAL A 199 18.25 -6.12 -6.15
N THR A 200 18.17 -5.36 -7.24
CA THR A 200 17.67 -3.99 -7.22
C THR A 200 16.16 -3.96 -6.96
N ALA A 201 15.63 -2.79 -6.57
CA ALA A 201 14.21 -2.63 -6.31
C ALA A 201 13.38 -3.02 -7.55
N PRO A 202 12.35 -3.86 -7.40
CA PRO A 202 11.46 -4.21 -8.51
C PRO A 202 10.72 -2.95 -8.96
N ALA A 203 10.27 -2.93 -10.22
CA ALA A 203 9.39 -1.88 -10.69
C ALA A 203 8.16 -1.78 -9.77
N GLN A 204 7.74 -0.56 -9.47
CA GLN A 204 6.59 -0.34 -8.61
C GLN A 204 5.34 -0.94 -9.25
N GLN A 205 4.59 -1.72 -8.46
CA GLN A 205 3.30 -2.24 -8.91
C GLN A 205 2.32 -1.09 -9.18
N PRO A 206 1.35 -1.23 -10.09
CA PRO A 206 0.32 -0.23 -10.29
C PRO A 206 -0.43 0.06 -8.98
N THR A 207 -0.72 1.33 -8.71
CA THR A 207 -1.59 1.71 -7.59
C THR A 207 -3.01 1.25 -7.87
N LEU A 208 -3.65 0.60 -6.90
CA LEU A 208 -5.08 0.31 -6.96
C LEU A 208 -5.85 1.59 -6.66
N ASN A 209 -6.55 2.11 -7.66
CA ASN A 209 -7.36 3.32 -7.51
C ASN A 209 -8.82 2.93 -7.29
N CYS A 210 -9.40 3.42 -6.20
CA CYS A 210 -10.80 3.21 -5.88
C CYS A 210 -11.51 4.56 -5.82
N ASP A 211 -12.71 4.64 -6.40
CA ASP A 211 -13.38 5.92 -6.71
C ASP A 211 -14.76 6.07 -6.08
N SER A 212 -15.33 4.98 -5.56
CA SER A 212 -16.67 4.97 -4.97
C SER A 212 -16.75 3.97 -3.83
N VAL A 213 -17.38 4.39 -2.73
CA VAL A 213 -17.62 3.57 -1.54
C VAL A 213 -19.12 3.49 -1.28
N GLN A 214 -19.66 2.28 -1.15
CA GLN A 214 -21.05 2.02 -0.81
C GLN A 214 -21.12 1.14 0.43
N THR A 215 -21.92 1.52 1.42
CA THR A 215 -22.20 0.67 2.58
C THR A 215 -23.55 -0.01 2.38
N GLY A 216 -23.69 -1.27 2.77
CA GLY A 216 -24.93 -2.03 2.58
C GLY A 216 -24.93 -3.38 3.29
N THR A 217 -26.00 -4.14 3.09
CA THR A 217 -26.13 -5.51 3.60
C THR A 217 -25.84 -6.54 2.52
N MET A 218 -25.20 -7.65 2.87
CA MET A 218 -25.13 -8.83 2.01
C MET A 218 -26.28 -9.78 2.30
N ARG A 219 -26.84 -10.38 1.25
CA ARG A 219 -27.86 -11.43 1.34
C ARG A 219 -27.42 -12.66 0.56
N PHE A 220 -27.72 -13.84 1.09
CA PHE A 220 -27.56 -15.11 0.40
C PHE A 220 -28.92 -15.75 0.18
N SER A 221 -29.14 -16.28 -1.01
CA SER A 221 -30.33 -17.05 -1.37
C SER A 221 -29.94 -18.35 -2.07
N ASN A 222 -30.34 -19.49 -1.52
CA ASN A 222 -30.20 -20.81 -2.16
C ASN A 222 -31.58 -21.48 -2.35
N THR A 223 -32.64 -20.68 -2.53
CA THR A 223 -34.03 -21.15 -2.69
C THR A 223 -34.23 -22.18 -3.81
N THR A 224 -33.27 -22.31 -4.72
CA THR A 224 -33.21 -23.33 -5.78
C THR A 224 -32.74 -24.71 -5.31
N SER A 225 -32.10 -24.83 -4.13
CA SER A 225 -31.74 -26.12 -3.53
C SER A 225 -32.98 -26.77 -2.89
N ALA A 226 -33.16 -28.06 -3.17
CA ALA A 226 -34.22 -28.86 -2.56
C ALA A 226 -33.91 -29.24 -1.10
N SER A 227 -32.68 -29.04 -0.65
CA SER A 227 -32.16 -29.61 0.59
C SER A 227 -31.89 -28.55 1.68
N ASN A 228 -31.82 -27.27 1.31
CA ASN A 228 -31.76 -26.12 2.21
C ASN A 228 -32.27 -24.87 1.49
N GLN A 229 -33.19 -24.13 2.11
CA GLN A 229 -33.83 -22.94 1.54
C GLN A 229 -33.66 -21.76 2.49
N TYR A 230 -32.45 -21.24 2.53
CA TYR A 230 -32.12 -19.99 3.16
C TYR A 230 -32.28 -18.83 2.15
N ASP A 231 -32.96 -17.77 2.59
CA ASP A 231 -33.00 -16.46 1.94
C ASP A 231 -32.95 -15.39 3.03
N GLY A 232 -31.77 -14.80 3.21
CA GLY A 232 -31.54 -13.91 4.34
C GLY A 232 -30.18 -13.21 4.32
N PRO A 233 -29.94 -12.35 5.32
CA PRO A 233 -28.71 -11.58 5.44
C PRO A 233 -27.49 -12.43 5.89
N LEU A 234 -26.31 -11.99 5.49
CA LEU A 234 -25.04 -12.54 5.99
C LEU A 234 -24.50 -11.68 7.13
N ASN A 235 -23.94 -12.32 8.16
CA ASN A 235 -23.21 -11.63 9.21
C ASN A 235 -21.77 -11.31 8.77
N ALA A 236 -21.03 -10.53 9.57
CA ALA A 236 -19.66 -10.09 9.24
C ALA A 236 -18.64 -11.24 9.14
N LYS A 237 -19.01 -12.47 9.52
CA LYS A 237 -18.22 -13.68 9.31
C LYS A 237 -18.63 -14.44 8.05
N TRP A 238 -19.47 -13.87 7.19
CA TRP A 238 -20.03 -14.55 6.03
C TRP A 238 -20.87 -15.78 6.37
N GLU A 239 -21.58 -15.76 7.51
CA GLU A 239 -22.50 -16.83 7.90
C GLU A 239 -23.96 -16.43 7.64
N ALA A 240 -24.79 -17.39 7.25
CA ALA A 240 -26.22 -17.22 7.11
C ALA A 240 -26.89 -16.99 8.47
N ASP A 241 -27.25 -15.74 8.78
CA ASP A 241 -27.82 -15.36 10.08
C ASP A 241 -28.98 -14.38 9.90
N SER A 242 -30.21 -14.89 10.01
CA SER A 242 -31.43 -14.08 9.85
C SER A 242 -31.60 -12.93 10.85
N SER A 243 -30.82 -12.93 11.95
CA SER A 243 -30.91 -11.94 13.01
C SER A 243 -29.85 -10.84 12.94
N THR A 244 -28.86 -10.98 12.04
CA THR A 244 -27.78 -10.00 11.93
C THR A 244 -28.26 -8.66 11.38
N SER A 245 -27.54 -7.61 11.76
CA SER A 245 -27.66 -6.26 11.20
C SER A 245 -26.33 -5.76 10.62
N ASP A 246 -25.36 -6.67 10.48
CA ASP A 246 -24.02 -6.34 10.02
C ASP A 246 -24.06 -5.68 8.64
N GLN A 247 -23.16 -4.72 8.48
CA GLN A 247 -22.97 -4.00 7.23
C GLN A 247 -21.65 -4.41 6.58
N PHE A 248 -21.57 -4.18 5.29
CA PHE A 248 -20.41 -4.38 4.44
C PHE A 248 -20.17 -3.11 3.66
N ILE A 249 -18.92 -2.91 3.26
CA ILE A 249 -18.53 -1.81 2.39
C ILE A 249 -18.07 -2.41 1.08
N PHE A 250 -18.71 -2.02 -0.02
CA PHE A 250 -18.22 -2.24 -1.36
C PHE A 250 -17.46 -1.01 -1.82
N GLU A 251 -16.19 -1.19 -2.12
CA GLU A 251 -15.30 -0.16 -2.63
C GLU A 251 -14.99 -0.48 -4.10
N ARG A 252 -15.52 0.33 -5.02
CA ARG A 252 -15.28 0.17 -6.46
C ARG A 252 -13.84 0.56 -6.77
N CYS A 253 -13.13 -0.33 -7.45
CA CYS A 253 -11.71 -0.16 -7.77
C CYS A 253 -11.40 -0.50 -9.23
N ASP A 254 -10.40 0.17 -9.79
CA ASP A 254 -9.92 -0.01 -11.15
C ASP A 254 -8.84 -1.09 -11.21
N TYR A 255 -9.21 -2.26 -11.74
CA TYR A 255 -8.31 -3.38 -12.01
C TYR A 255 -7.90 -3.48 -13.50
N SER A 256 -8.16 -2.46 -14.31
CA SER A 256 -7.75 -2.44 -15.73
C SER A 256 -6.24 -2.61 -15.97
N PRO A 257 -5.31 -2.20 -15.07
CA PRO A 257 -3.87 -2.45 -15.28
C PRO A 257 -3.49 -3.94 -15.32
N VAL A 258 -4.33 -4.82 -14.77
CA VAL A 258 -4.16 -6.28 -14.86
C VAL A 258 -5.13 -6.95 -15.85
N GLY A 259 -5.86 -6.16 -16.64
CA GLY A 259 -6.74 -6.65 -17.72
C GLY A 259 -8.16 -6.98 -17.28
N ILE A 260 -8.63 -6.45 -16.15
CA ILE A 260 -10.03 -6.58 -15.71
C ILE A 260 -10.73 -5.23 -15.88
N ASP A 261 -11.54 -5.13 -16.92
CA ASP A 261 -12.26 -3.90 -17.26
C ASP A 261 -13.71 -3.94 -16.77
N SER A 262 -14.16 -2.85 -16.15
CA SER A 262 -15.59 -2.64 -15.84
C SER A 262 -16.40 -2.39 -17.12
N THR A 263 -17.69 -2.72 -17.08
CA THR A 263 -18.67 -2.43 -18.13
C THR A 263 -19.86 -1.66 -17.56
N ASP A 264 -20.84 -1.30 -18.40
CA ASP A 264 -22.06 -0.61 -17.96
C ASP A 264 -22.86 -1.41 -16.91
N SER A 265 -22.77 -2.74 -16.94
CA SER A 265 -23.51 -3.65 -16.06
C SER A 265 -22.63 -4.38 -15.04
N THR A 266 -21.32 -4.12 -15.01
CA THR A 266 -20.38 -4.84 -14.16
C THR A 266 -19.28 -3.92 -13.67
N VAL A 267 -19.12 -3.87 -12.35
CA VAL A 267 -18.03 -3.14 -11.70
C VAL A 267 -17.22 -4.09 -10.83
N TYR A 268 -15.94 -3.77 -10.67
CA TYR A 268 -15.02 -4.54 -9.83
C TYR A 268 -14.60 -3.71 -8.62
N GLY A 269 -14.23 -4.39 -7.55
CA GLY A 269 -13.92 -3.73 -6.29
C GLY A 269 -13.54 -4.70 -5.19
N ARG A 270 -13.57 -4.18 -3.97
CA ARG A 270 -13.26 -4.91 -2.75
C ARG A 270 -14.48 -4.91 -1.83
N ILE A 271 -14.65 -6.00 -1.07
CA ILE A 271 -15.61 -6.04 0.04
C ILE A 271 -14.84 -5.92 1.33
N ARG A 272 -15.35 -5.09 2.24
CA ARG A 272 -14.72 -4.76 3.51
C ARG A 272 -15.73 -4.85 4.67
N PRO A 273 -15.27 -5.10 5.91
CA PRO A 273 -16.14 -5.10 7.08
C PRO A 273 -16.80 -3.73 7.28
N GLY A 274 -18.10 -3.69 7.58
CA GLY A 274 -18.81 -2.43 7.85
C GLY A 274 -18.27 -1.65 9.04
N SER A 275 -17.65 -2.32 10.01
CA SER A 275 -16.98 -1.70 11.16
C SER A 275 -15.85 -0.76 10.76
N ASP A 276 -15.22 -0.97 9.60
CA ASP A 276 -14.14 -0.11 9.12
C ASP A 276 -14.60 1.33 8.89
N ALA A 277 -15.89 1.55 8.57
CA ALA A 277 -16.45 2.89 8.39
C ALA A 277 -16.46 3.73 9.67
N THR A 278 -16.54 3.09 10.84
CA THR A 278 -16.56 3.80 12.13
C THR A 278 -15.20 3.78 12.81
N ASP A 279 -14.47 2.67 12.65
CA ASP A 279 -13.25 2.42 13.41
C ASP A 279 -11.99 2.83 12.65
N SER A 280 -12.14 3.40 11.44
CA SER A 280 -11.03 3.80 10.56
C SER A 280 -10.16 2.59 10.18
N GLY A 281 -10.80 1.43 10.01
CA GLY A 281 -10.14 0.20 9.57
C GLY A 281 -9.89 0.20 8.07
N PHE A 282 -8.98 -0.68 7.63
CA PHE A 282 -8.65 -0.87 6.22
C PHE A 282 -8.41 -2.35 5.92
N ASN A 283 -9.46 -3.14 6.16
CA ASN A 283 -9.46 -4.59 6.01
C ASN A 283 -10.38 -5.00 4.86
N CYS A 284 -9.97 -6.02 4.13
CA CYS A 284 -10.67 -6.57 2.99
C CYS A 284 -10.98 -8.04 3.27
N TYR A 285 -12.15 -8.49 2.83
CA TYR A 285 -12.44 -9.91 2.77
C TYR A 285 -11.63 -10.54 1.65
N THR A 286 -10.75 -11.45 2.06
CA THR A 286 -9.88 -12.25 1.20
C THR A 286 -10.28 -13.71 1.33
N MET A 287 -10.18 -14.45 0.24
CA MET A 287 -10.50 -15.87 0.23
C MET A 287 -9.42 -16.68 0.96
N THR A 288 -9.82 -17.62 1.82
CA THR A 288 -8.89 -18.53 2.52
C THR A 288 -8.24 -19.54 1.56
N ASP A 289 -6.98 -19.94 1.77
CA ASP A 289 -6.21 -20.90 0.94
C ASP A 289 -6.56 -22.39 1.17
N PRO A 290 -6.36 -23.33 0.19
CA PRO A 290 -5.30 -23.37 -0.80
C PRO A 290 -5.81 -23.40 -2.25
N TYR A 291 -5.70 -22.27 -2.96
CA TYR A 291 -5.33 -22.39 -4.37
C TYR A 291 -3.88 -22.84 -4.34
N ASN A 292 -3.60 -24.09 -4.74
CA ASN A 292 -2.21 -24.57 -4.77
C ASN A 292 -1.34 -23.52 -5.50
N ASP A 293 -0.38 -22.97 -4.75
CA ASP A 293 0.57 -21.89 -5.08
C ASP A 293 1.56 -22.27 -6.18
N ASP A 294 1.08 -23.04 -7.14
CA ASP A 294 1.75 -23.26 -8.39
C ASP A 294 1.27 -22.16 -9.34
N SER A 295 2.09 -21.12 -9.48
CA SER A 295 2.03 -20.08 -10.52
C SER A 295 1.77 -20.57 -11.97
N THR A 296 1.69 -21.88 -12.21
CA THR A 296 1.43 -22.52 -13.51
C THR A 296 0.06 -23.20 -13.63
N HIS A 297 -0.69 -23.46 -12.55
CA HIS A 297 -2.00 -24.09 -12.61
C HIS A 297 -3.11 -23.15 -12.12
N ASN A 298 -3.79 -22.55 -13.10
CA ASN A 298 -4.86 -21.57 -12.93
C ASN A 298 -6.22 -22.18 -12.49
N GLU A 299 -6.27 -23.46 -12.18
CA GLU A 299 -7.48 -24.18 -11.77
C GLU A 299 -7.21 -24.86 -10.41
N PRO A 300 -8.12 -24.76 -9.43
CA PRO A 300 -8.00 -25.53 -8.19
C PRO A 300 -7.78 -27.01 -8.48
N VAL A 301 -6.76 -27.58 -7.85
CA VAL A 301 -6.46 -29.01 -7.98
C VAL A 301 -7.44 -29.77 -7.09
N GLU A 302 -8.02 -30.85 -7.63
CA GLU A 302 -8.92 -31.74 -6.90
C GLU A 302 -8.34 -32.20 -5.54
N PRO A 303 -9.16 -32.26 -4.47
CA PRO A 303 -10.60 -32.02 -4.46
C PRO A 303 -11.00 -30.54 -4.34
N ALA A 304 -12.02 -30.12 -5.11
CA ALA A 304 -12.62 -28.79 -5.00
C ALA A 304 -13.33 -28.62 -3.64
N TRP A 305 -12.90 -27.63 -2.87
CA TRP A 305 -13.38 -27.31 -1.53
C TRP A 305 -14.00 -25.91 -1.54
N ILE A 306 -14.95 -25.63 -0.63
CA ILE A 306 -15.47 -24.28 -0.43
C ILE A 306 -14.38 -23.49 0.27
N ASN A 307 -14.01 -22.37 -0.35
CA ASN A 307 -13.15 -21.40 0.27
C ASN A 307 -14.03 -20.45 1.09
N GLY A 308 -13.67 -20.26 2.36
CA GLY A 308 -14.23 -19.22 3.21
C GLY A 308 -13.55 -17.87 3.01
N PHE A 309 -13.88 -16.91 3.86
CA PHE A 309 -13.31 -15.56 3.82
C PHE A 309 -12.66 -15.19 5.14
N GLN A 310 -11.47 -14.61 5.08
CA GLN A 310 -10.83 -13.98 6.22
C GLN A 310 -10.65 -12.49 5.97
N THR A 311 -10.62 -11.70 7.02
CA THR A 311 -10.26 -10.29 6.95
C THR A 311 -8.75 -10.15 7.02
N ASP A 312 -8.16 -9.50 6.02
CA ASP A 312 -6.74 -9.10 6.03
C ASP A 312 -6.64 -7.62 5.65
N THR A 313 -5.49 -6.99 5.89
CA THR A 313 -5.25 -5.60 5.50
C THR A 313 -5.40 -5.47 3.98
N CYS A 314 -6.23 -4.53 3.53
CA CYS A 314 -6.41 -4.26 2.11
C CYS A 314 -5.08 -3.86 1.45
N THR A 315 -4.85 -4.33 0.23
CA THR A 315 -3.66 -3.93 -0.54
C THR A 315 -3.85 -2.54 -1.17
N TYR A 316 -2.78 -1.76 -1.28
CA TYR A 316 -2.83 -0.45 -1.96
C TYR A 316 -2.34 -0.50 -3.41
N SER A 317 -1.72 -1.60 -3.80
CA SER A 317 -1.26 -1.89 -5.15
C SER A 317 -2.12 -2.98 -5.76
N ILE A 318 -2.00 -3.15 -7.07
CA ILE A 318 -2.54 -4.32 -7.76
C ILE A 318 -1.41 -5.36 -7.78
N PRO A 319 -1.44 -6.39 -6.90
CA PRO A 319 -0.45 -7.45 -6.95
C PRO A 319 -0.58 -8.26 -8.24
N ASP A 320 0.42 -9.10 -8.54
CA ASP A 320 0.32 -10.03 -9.68
C ASP A 320 -0.78 -11.08 -9.48
N TYR A 321 -1.14 -11.37 -8.22
CA TYR A 321 -2.14 -12.36 -7.80
C TYR A 321 -3.07 -11.78 -6.71
N PRO A 322 -3.97 -10.84 -7.07
CA PRO A 322 -4.94 -10.24 -6.15
C PRO A 322 -5.94 -11.28 -5.62
N ARG A 323 -6.23 -11.19 -4.32
CA ARG A 323 -7.10 -12.13 -3.56
C ARG A 323 -8.31 -11.45 -2.93
N ASP A 324 -8.58 -10.21 -3.32
CA ASP A 324 -9.63 -9.36 -2.78
C ASP A 324 -10.53 -8.79 -3.89
N ILE A 325 -10.55 -9.43 -5.07
CA ILE A 325 -11.36 -8.96 -6.21
C ILE A 325 -12.77 -9.52 -6.13
N TRP A 326 -13.72 -8.59 -6.12
CA TRP A 326 -15.15 -8.87 -6.19
C TRP A 326 -15.75 -8.21 -7.42
N LYS A 327 -16.62 -8.95 -8.09
CA LYS A 327 -17.46 -8.46 -9.17
C LYS A 327 -18.84 -8.14 -8.61
N LEU A 328 -19.36 -6.96 -8.92
CA LEU A 328 -20.76 -6.57 -8.67
C LEU A 328 -21.47 -6.38 -10.02
N ASP A 329 -22.54 -7.13 -10.24
CA ASP A 329 -23.50 -6.85 -11.31
C ASP A 329 -24.43 -5.72 -10.86
N THR A 330 -24.39 -4.59 -11.55
CA THR A 330 -25.15 -3.39 -11.15
C THR A 330 -26.64 -3.48 -11.48
N THR A 331 -27.06 -4.52 -12.21
CA THR A 331 -28.46 -4.76 -12.58
C THR A 331 -29.13 -5.71 -11.59
N SER A 332 -28.48 -6.82 -11.26
CA SER A 332 -29.03 -7.83 -10.33
C SER A 332 -28.58 -7.64 -8.88
N ASN A 333 -27.61 -6.75 -8.63
CA ASN A 333 -26.88 -6.61 -7.35
C ASN A 333 -26.10 -7.86 -6.94
N GLU A 334 -25.87 -8.80 -7.85
CA GLU A 334 -25.14 -10.02 -7.56
C GLU A 334 -23.67 -9.73 -7.32
N ILE A 335 -23.12 -10.31 -6.24
CA ILE A 335 -21.71 -10.23 -5.88
C ILE A 335 -21.07 -11.61 -6.03
N VAL A 336 -19.97 -11.62 -6.77
CA VAL A 336 -19.21 -12.84 -7.05
C VAL A 336 -17.73 -12.58 -6.79
N TYR A 337 -17.08 -13.47 -6.04
CA TYR A 337 -15.63 -13.44 -5.90
C TYR A 337 -14.97 -13.79 -7.24
N VAL A 338 -13.98 -13.01 -7.67
CA VAL A 338 -13.30 -13.21 -8.94
C VAL A 338 -11.97 -13.92 -8.69
N PRO A 339 -11.83 -15.21 -9.07
CA PRO A 339 -10.52 -15.84 -9.06
C PRO A 339 -9.65 -15.11 -10.09
N PHE A 340 -8.41 -14.81 -9.73
CA PHE A 340 -7.50 -14.11 -10.64
C PHE A 340 -6.08 -14.66 -10.53
N GLY A 341 -5.49 -14.97 -11.69
CA GLY A 341 -4.15 -15.51 -11.77
C GLY A 341 -3.60 -15.48 -13.19
N ASN A 342 -2.29 -15.24 -13.31
CA ASN A 342 -1.60 -15.14 -14.60
C ASN A 342 -2.28 -14.14 -15.56
N LYS A 343 -2.67 -12.96 -15.04
CA LYS A 343 -3.34 -11.89 -15.80
C LYS A 343 -4.64 -12.32 -16.49
N SER A 344 -5.35 -13.27 -15.91
CA SER A 344 -6.61 -13.77 -16.43
C SER A 344 -7.56 -14.16 -15.31
N GLN A 345 -8.86 -14.12 -15.63
CA GLN A 345 -9.90 -14.75 -14.82
C GLN A 345 -10.02 -16.20 -15.31
N PRO A 346 -9.53 -17.19 -14.54
CA PRO A 346 -9.48 -18.57 -15.02
C PRO A 346 -10.85 -19.27 -15.03
N GLY A 347 -11.85 -18.69 -14.36
CA GLY A 347 -13.23 -19.15 -14.43
C GLY A 347 -14.15 -18.44 -13.45
N VAL A 348 -15.21 -19.13 -13.05
CA VAL A 348 -16.26 -18.61 -12.17
C VAL A 348 -16.32 -19.48 -10.92
N LEU A 349 -16.41 -18.84 -9.75
CA LEU A 349 -16.71 -19.53 -8.51
C LEU A 349 -18.20 -19.43 -8.20
N ALA A 350 -18.72 -20.51 -7.65
CA ALA A 350 -20.11 -20.65 -7.29
C ALA A 350 -20.25 -20.60 -5.76
N ALA A 351 -21.25 -19.87 -5.27
CA ALA A 351 -21.48 -19.69 -3.84
C ALA A 351 -22.31 -20.85 -3.27
N TYR A 352 -21.88 -21.36 -2.11
CA TYR A 352 -22.56 -22.44 -1.40
C TYR A 352 -22.52 -22.22 0.11
N THR A 353 -23.53 -22.75 0.81
CA THR A 353 -23.37 -22.98 2.25
C THR A 353 -22.49 -24.21 2.47
N GLN A 354 -21.72 -24.22 3.56
CA GLN A 354 -20.92 -25.37 3.97
C GLN A 354 -21.77 -26.65 4.06
N LEU A 355 -22.91 -26.55 4.76
CA LEU A 355 -23.82 -27.68 4.98
C LEU A 355 -24.35 -28.28 3.66
N ASP A 356 -24.65 -27.43 2.68
CA ASP A 356 -25.20 -27.91 1.41
C ASP A 356 -24.13 -28.63 0.61
N TYR A 357 -22.94 -28.06 0.51
CA TYR A 357 -21.88 -28.66 -0.28
C TYR A 357 -21.41 -30.00 0.29
N ASP A 358 -21.24 -30.10 1.61
CA ASP A 358 -20.89 -31.36 2.28
C ASP A 358 -21.93 -32.45 1.97
N ARG A 359 -23.23 -32.12 2.06
CA ARG A 359 -24.35 -33.05 1.82
C ARG A 359 -24.53 -33.40 0.35
N GLU A 360 -24.37 -32.43 -0.54
CA GLU A 360 -24.76 -32.52 -1.94
C GLU A 360 -23.63 -33.07 -2.83
N TYR A 361 -22.38 -32.78 -2.48
CA TYR A 361 -21.19 -33.17 -3.24
C TYR A 361 -20.35 -34.26 -2.56
N ASP A 362 -20.73 -34.72 -1.35
CA ASP A 362 -20.02 -35.78 -0.57
C ASP A 362 -18.53 -35.45 -0.35
N VAL A 363 -18.21 -34.17 -0.21
CA VAL A 363 -16.86 -33.67 0.06
C VAL A 363 -16.78 -33.29 1.53
N THR A 364 -15.87 -33.92 2.28
CA THR A 364 -15.53 -33.47 3.64
C THR A 364 -14.50 -32.36 3.55
N GLN A 365 -14.83 -31.15 4.01
CA GLN A 365 -13.96 -29.97 3.91
C GLN A 365 -13.33 -29.56 5.25
N TYR A 366 -12.48 -28.52 5.20
CA TYR A 366 -11.98 -27.82 6.39
C TYR A 366 -13.14 -27.13 7.11
N VAL A 367 -13.34 -27.46 8.40
CA VAL A 367 -14.52 -27.01 9.15
C VAL A 367 -14.34 -25.57 9.63
N TRP A 368 -15.23 -24.68 9.19
CA TRP A 368 -15.35 -23.29 9.66
C TRP A 368 -16.61 -23.12 10.54
N ASP A 369 -17.80 -23.24 9.95
CA ASP A 369 -19.12 -23.35 10.61
C ASP A 369 -20.15 -23.89 9.59
N PRO A 370 -21.16 -24.71 9.97
CA PRO A 370 -22.18 -25.20 9.03
C PRO A 370 -22.98 -24.11 8.28
N ASN A 371 -23.12 -22.92 8.86
CA ASN A 371 -23.81 -21.77 8.26
C ASN A 371 -22.87 -20.88 7.42
N GLY A 372 -21.58 -21.20 7.37
CA GLY A 372 -20.60 -20.45 6.57
C GLY A 372 -20.95 -20.47 5.09
N ILE A 373 -20.90 -19.31 4.46
CA ILE A 373 -21.01 -19.14 3.01
C ILE A 373 -19.62 -18.95 2.44
N GLY A 374 -19.32 -19.70 1.39
CA GLY A 374 -18.06 -19.55 0.68
C GLY A 374 -18.21 -19.87 -0.80
N PHE A 375 -17.08 -19.92 -1.50
CA PHE A 375 -17.03 -20.09 -2.94
C PHE A 375 -16.20 -21.31 -3.33
N ALA A 376 -16.74 -22.10 -4.25
CA ALA A 376 -16.07 -23.28 -4.80
C ALA A 376 -15.92 -23.14 -6.32
N TYR A 377 -14.80 -23.64 -6.84
CA TYR A 377 -14.62 -23.79 -8.29
C TYR A 377 -15.26 -25.09 -8.74
N LEU A 378 -16.20 -24.99 -9.68
CA LEU A 378 -16.83 -26.14 -10.29
C LEU A 378 -16.69 -26.02 -11.81
N SER A 379 -16.20 -27.08 -12.44
CA SER A 379 -16.23 -27.19 -13.90
C SER A 379 -17.66 -27.01 -14.42
N ALA A 380 -17.81 -26.28 -15.53
CA ALA A 380 -19.12 -26.05 -16.15
C ALA A 380 -19.84 -27.35 -16.56
N ASP A 381 -19.08 -28.42 -16.80
CA ASP A 381 -19.61 -29.74 -17.16
C ASP A 381 -19.91 -30.63 -15.94
N ASN A 382 -19.77 -30.10 -14.71
CA ASN A 382 -20.07 -30.86 -13.51
C ASN A 382 -21.57 -31.17 -13.47
N ALA A 383 -21.91 -32.45 -13.66
CA ALA A 383 -23.29 -32.94 -13.72
C ALA A 383 -24.11 -32.57 -12.47
N ASN A 384 -23.45 -32.34 -11.33
CA ASN A 384 -24.10 -31.95 -10.09
C ASN A 384 -24.55 -30.48 -10.08
N LEU A 385 -24.00 -29.58 -10.92
CA LEU A 385 -24.48 -28.19 -11.02
C LEU A 385 -25.96 -28.10 -11.40
N THR A 386 -26.44 -29.02 -12.23
CA THR A 386 -27.86 -29.09 -12.62
C THR A 386 -28.75 -29.69 -11.53
N LYS A 387 -28.17 -30.50 -10.64
CA LYS A 387 -28.88 -31.18 -9.56
C LYS A 387 -28.90 -30.34 -8.27
N TYR A 388 -27.84 -29.55 -8.06
CA TYR A 388 -27.55 -28.76 -6.88
C TYR A 388 -27.12 -27.36 -7.31
N PRO A 389 -28.10 -26.51 -7.67
CA PRO A 389 -27.81 -25.19 -8.19
C PRO A 389 -27.15 -24.32 -7.11
N PRO A 390 -26.16 -23.49 -7.49
CA PRO A 390 -25.49 -22.61 -6.55
C PRO A 390 -26.44 -21.56 -5.97
N GLY A 391 -26.11 -21.07 -4.78
CA GLY A 391 -26.77 -19.92 -4.20
C GLY A 391 -26.29 -18.62 -4.86
N GLN A 392 -27.06 -17.56 -4.63
CA GLN A 392 -26.76 -16.22 -5.10
C GLN A 392 -26.43 -15.34 -3.89
N VAL A 393 -25.30 -14.63 -3.96
CA VAL A 393 -24.95 -13.56 -3.01
C VAL A 393 -25.28 -12.22 -3.65
N THR A 394 -25.96 -11.35 -2.93
CA THR A 394 -26.36 -10.01 -3.41
C THR A 394 -25.99 -8.92 -2.42
N PHE A 395 -25.62 -7.75 -2.91
CA PHE A 395 -25.28 -6.57 -2.11
C PHE A 395 -26.35 -5.49 -2.24
N HIS A 396 -26.98 -5.14 -1.13
CA HIS A 396 -28.00 -4.11 -1.08
C HIS A 396 -27.43 -2.87 -0.41
N ALA A 397 -27.06 -1.87 -1.22
CA ALA A 397 -26.59 -0.58 -0.72
C ALA A 397 -27.66 0.07 0.18
N SER A 398 -27.21 0.58 1.32
CA SER A 398 -28.01 1.38 2.23
C SER A 398 -28.34 2.72 1.57
N SER A 399 -29.62 3.10 1.63
CA SER A 399 -30.16 4.34 1.02
C SER A 399 -29.76 5.60 1.74
#